data_AF-A0A2V9JYA2-F1
#
_entry.id   AF-A0A2V9JYA2-F1
#
_cell.length_a   1.000
_cell.length_b   1.000
_cell.length_c   1.000
_cell.angle_alpha   90.00
_cell.angle_beta   90.00
_cell.angle_gamma   90.00
#
_symmetry.space_group_name_H-M   'P 1'
#
loop_
_entity.id
_entity.type
_entity.pdbx_description
1 polymer ?
#
loop_
_entity_poly.entity_id
_entity_poly.type
_entity_poly.pdbx_seq_one_letter_code
_entity_poly.pdbx_strand_id
1 'polypeptide(L)'
;MIAASPATAPKAPPPEVLREAPGYTPLAAPDGSIEHYFTRGGPRYPDMQGPYGQQEVMRIRSRDQGKTWTEPESVRSLPRDQKWFDYSPHAMYDRKGQLHLFVLDVSDAAMGFWHTRQANRSGPWSPLHYLGPSGPMNNPIQLRSGRIVVPIGYFRTGAVPPGKPRPTVGAEFLPAPDGREPAPSPSAPPWDDPVGIWESTIYYSDDEGVSWRRSPVVLTVPVPIDYPGRHPGACEPVVLELQDGRVWMLIRNQTGHLYESFSPDGVEWSAPRPTRFPSSDSPASVVRLPGGEIVLVWNNCQAPAPRGGAFIYTGRDALHAALSPDEGKTWLGYREVYRDPLRDRSHVTGMGDRGTAYACAVVTAEGNVLIVSGQGTGRRRFILAHPDWLRATRDEDDFSAGLDRWSTFKTYGPVKAWGSPRTTGPECIPHPSRPKARVLHVRRPDDKPGDGAVWNFPTGRSGKLSVRILLRKGFQGGLVALTDRFFYPETIDLEHTTFALRIAGNGRLGEGVLLGKEQWYDLDLSWQVEQRPPGDRWPGTCKVSVDGREVATLPQLNRAQAGVGYLRLNSTAAAIDPAGFLVERVVAEVAAGQAAPSRETR
;
A
#
# COMPACT_ATOMS: atom_id res chain seq x y z
N MET A 1 44.65 18.12 14.59
CA MET A 1 43.35 18.10 15.28
C MET A 1 42.35 17.42 14.36
N ILE A 2 41.95 16.20 14.71
CA ILE A 2 40.99 15.40 13.94
C ILE A 2 39.62 16.05 14.16
N ALA A 3 39.03 16.58 13.10
CA ALA A 3 37.66 17.10 13.15
C ALA A 3 36.74 15.95 13.56
N ALA A 4 36.07 16.10 14.70
CA ALA A 4 35.07 15.15 15.15
C ALA A 4 33.99 15.00 14.07
N SER A 5 33.70 13.76 13.67
CA SER A 5 32.54 13.46 12.84
C SER A 5 31.29 14.10 13.46
N PRO A 6 30.44 14.78 12.68
CA PRO A 6 29.22 15.35 13.21
C PRO A 6 28.41 14.22 13.85
N ALA A 7 27.96 14.45 15.09
CA ALA A 7 27.14 13.51 15.83
C ALA A 7 25.97 13.07 14.95
N THR A 8 25.90 11.78 14.63
CA THR A 8 24.81 11.19 13.86
C THR A 8 23.50 11.48 14.59
N ALA A 9 22.58 12.19 13.95
CA ALA A 9 21.22 12.35 14.47
C ALA A 9 20.65 10.99 14.88
N PRO A 10 19.91 10.88 16.00
CA PRO A 10 19.35 9.62 16.45
C PRO A 10 18.53 8.98 15.33
N LYS A 11 18.76 7.68 15.09
CA LYS A 11 18.04 6.90 14.07
C LYS A 11 16.54 6.95 14.39
N ALA A 12 15.74 7.47 13.46
CA ALA A 12 14.30 7.50 13.61
C ALA A 12 13.77 6.09 13.93
N PRO A 13 12.88 5.94 14.94
CA PRO A 13 12.40 4.62 15.34
C PRO A 13 11.64 3.96 14.19
N PRO A 14 11.87 2.67 13.91
CA PRO A 14 11.07 1.95 12.94
C PRO A 14 9.61 1.86 13.41
N PRO A 15 8.65 1.68 12.50
CA PRO A 15 7.24 1.48 12.85
C PRO A 15 7.04 0.27 13.76
N GLU A 16 6.22 0.44 14.79
CA GLU A 16 5.94 -0.57 15.79
C GLU A 16 4.68 -1.36 15.37
N VAL A 17 4.85 -2.66 15.10
CA VAL A 17 3.71 -3.56 14.87
C VAL A 17 3.18 -4.00 16.23
N LEU A 18 1.99 -3.51 16.57
CA LEU A 18 1.32 -3.77 17.84
C LEU A 18 0.45 -5.04 17.72
N ARG A 19 -0.59 -5.13 18.54
CA ARG A 19 -1.48 -6.29 18.58
C ARG A 19 -2.40 -6.39 17.34
N GLU A 20 -3.08 -7.53 17.23
CA GLU A 20 -4.14 -7.74 16.26
C GLU A 20 -5.29 -6.75 16.45
N ALA A 21 -5.74 -6.13 15.36
CA ALA A 21 -6.90 -5.25 15.39
C ALA A 21 -8.19 -6.06 15.15
N PRO A 22 -9.30 -5.76 15.83
CA PRO A 22 -10.58 -6.45 15.65
C PRO A 22 -11.40 -5.92 14.44
N GLY A 23 -10.96 -4.83 13.83
CA GLY A 23 -11.57 -4.17 12.67
C GLY A 23 -10.55 -3.30 11.96
N TYR A 24 -11.00 -2.34 11.15
CA TYR A 24 -10.14 -1.45 10.36
C TYR A 24 -10.20 0.02 10.78
N THR A 25 -11.22 0.50 11.48
CA THR A 25 -11.47 1.94 11.61
C THR A 25 -11.01 2.50 12.96
N PRO A 26 -9.78 3.05 13.06
CA PRO A 26 -9.39 3.89 14.18
C PRO A 26 -9.93 5.31 13.99
N LEU A 27 -10.20 6.02 15.09
CA LEU A 27 -10.71 7.38 15.13
C LEU A 27 -10.04 8.16 16.26
N ALA A 28 -9.53 9.35 15.97
CA ALA A 28 -9.02 10.26 16.98
C ALA A 28 -10.22 10.93 17.64
N ALA A 29 -10.30 10.80 18.95
CA ALA A 29 -11.40 11.32 19.73
C ALA A 29 -11.01 12.70 20.30
N PRO A 30 -11.97 13.64 20.46
CA PRO A 30 -11.69 15.00 20.96
C PRO A 30 -10.93 15.12 22.28
N ASP A 31 -10.91 14.09 23.12
CA ASP A 31 -10.18 14.03 24.40
C ASP A 31 -8.74 13.51 24.25
N GLY A 32 -8.22 13.44 23.02
CA GLY A 32 -6.88 12.96 22.70
C GLY A 32 -6.73 11.43 22.72
N SER A 33 -7.79 10.70 23.06
CA SER A 33 -7.80 9.24 22.99
C SER A 33 -8.01 8.74 21.56
N ILE A 34 -7.68 7.47 21.32
CA ILE A 34 -8.01 6.79 20.06
C ILE A 34 -9.13 5.81 20.35
N GLU A 35 -10.18 5.86 19.56
CA GLU A 35 -11.27 4.90 19.55
C GLU A 35 -11.13 4.01 18.32
N HIS A 36 -11.50 2.73 18.43
CA HIS A 36 -11.50 1.81 17.30
C HIS A 36 -12.83 1.08 17.24
N TYR A 37 -13.49 1.16 16.09
CA TYR A 37 -14.85 0.64 15.90
C TYR A 37 -14.83 -0.60 14.99
N PHE A 38 -15.65 -1.58 15.34
CA PHE A 38 -15.74 -2.86 14.61
C PHE A 38 -17.10 -3.52 14.84
N THR A 39 -17.52 -4.38 13.92
CA THR A 39 -18.78 -5.12 14.06
C THR A 39 -18.54 -6.48 14.71
N ARG A 40 -19.44 -6.90 15.60
CA ARG A 40 -19.48 -8.23 16.22
C ARG A 40 -20.78 -8.95 15.85
N GLY A 41 -20.69 -10.25 15.54
CA GLY A 41 -21.86 -11.14 15.37
C GLY A 41 -22.22 -11.59 13.95
N GLY A 42 -21.25 -11.85 13.06
CA GLY A 42 -21.50 -12.27 11.67
C GLY A 42 -20.74 -13.55 11.21
N PRO A 43 -21.11 -14.15 10.06
CA PRO A 43 -20.62 -15.47 9.61
C PRO A 43 -19.12 -15.56 9.26
N ARG A 44 -18.39 -14.45 9.11
CA ARG A 44 -16.92 -14.45 8.93
C ARG A 44 -16.13 -14.81 10.20
N TYR A 45 -16.77 -14.89 11.36
CA TYR A 45 -16.15 -15.23 12.63
C TYR A 45 -16.80 -16.49 13.24
N PRO A 46 -16.57 -17.69 12.67
CA PRO A 46 -17.21 -18.94 13.09
C PRO A 46 -16.89 -19.35 14.54
N ASP A 47 -15.77 -18.88 15.08
CA ASP A 47 -15.33 -19.02 16.47
C ASP A 47 -16.12 -18.13 17.45
N MET A 48 -16.93 -17.19 16.94
CA MET A 48 -17.98 -16.48 17.70
C MET A 48 -19.34 -17.10 17.35
N GLN A 49 -19.60 -18.28 17.92
CA GLN A 49 -20.78 -19.11 17.68
C GLN A 49 -22.11 -18.35 17.89
N GLY A 50 -22.93 -18.26 16.83
CA GLY A 50 -24.35 -17.91 16.94
C GLY A 50 -25.05 -17.85 15.57
N PRO A 51 -26.22 -18.50 15.37
CA PRO A 51 -27.01 -18.35 14.16
C PRO A 51 -27.62 -16.94 14.11
N TYR A 52 -27.44 -16.20 13.01
CA TYR A 52 -28.10 -14.91 12.69
C TYR A 52 -28.51 -14.04 13.90
N GLY A 53 -27.56 -13.77 14.80
CA GLY A 53 -27.77 -12.94 15.99
C GLY A 53 -27.83 -11.45 15.66
N GLN A 54 -28.31 -10.63 16.61
CA GLN A 54 -28.18 -9.17 16.48
C GLN A 54 -26.70 -8.80 16.37
N GLN A 55 -26.34 -8.14 15.27
CA GLN A 55 -25.00 -7.57 15.12
C GLN A 55 -24.87 -6.31 15.95
N GLU A 56 -23.67 -6.06 16.47
CA GLU A 56 -23.38 -4.88 17.28
C GLU A 56 -22.16 -4.14 16.75
N VAL A 57 -22.23 -2.81 16.72
CA VAL A 57 -21.05 -1.96 16.62
C VAL A 57 -20.40 -1.92 18.00
N MET A 58 -19.15 -2.35 18.05
CA MET A 58 -18.31 -2.37 19.23
C MET A 58 -17.29 -1.23 19.18
N ARG A 59 -16.81 -0.81 20.35
CA ARG A 59 -15.70 0.13 20.51
C ARG A 59 -14.67 -0.40 21.51
N ILE A 60 -13.41 -0.10 21.24
CA ILE A 60 -12.31 -0.14 22.21
C ILE A 60 -11.62 1.23 22.21
N ARG A 61 -11.02 1.62 23.34
CA ARG A 61 -10.33 2.91 23.47
C ARG A 61 -8.89 2.75 23.96
N SER A 62 -7.99 3.57 23.43
CA SER A 62 -6.59 3.69 23.86
C SER A 62 -6.27 5.12 24.26
N ARG A 63 -5.44 5.28 25.30
CA ARG A 63 -4.91 6.58 25.76
C ARG A 63 -3.39 6.71 25.57
N ASP A 64 -2.76 5.68 25.01
CA ASP A 64 -1.31 5.55 24.83
C ASP A 64 -0.96 5.22 23.38
N GLN A 65 -1.61 5.94 22.45
CA GLN A 65 -1.36 5.87 21.00
C GLN A 65 -1.65 4.51 20.34
N GLY A 66 -2.52 3.72 20.95
CA GLY A 66 -2.90 2.40 20.44
C GLY A 66 -2.11 1.23 21.02
N LYS A 67 -1.22 1.46 22.00
CA LYS A 67 -0.40 0.41 22.63
C LYS A 67 -1.24 -0.50 23.53
N THR A 68 -2.09 0.08 24.37
CA THR A 68 -3.06 -0.64 25.21
C THR A 68 -4.47 -0.17 24.90
N TRP A 69 -5.44 -1.06 25.16
CA TRP A 69 -6.84 -0.83 24.82
C TRP A 69 -7.75 -1.35 25.93
N THR A 70 -8.89 -0.70 26.12
CA THR A 70 -9.97 -1.19 26.99
C THR A 70 -10.58 -2.49 26.46
N GLU A 71 -11.35 -3.14 27.32
CA GLU A 71 -12.28 -4.19 26.89
C GLU A 71 -13.32 -3.66 25.89
N PRO A 72 -13.79 -4.49 24.94
CA PRO A 72 -14.83 -4.11 24.00
C PRO A 72 -16.16 -3.74 24.67
N GLU A 73 -16.69 -2.57 24.32
CA GLU A 73 -18.03 -2.12 24.73
C GLU A 73 -18.99 -2.08 23.53
N SER A 74 -20.26 -2.44 23.75
CA SER A 74 -21.30 -2.31 22.72
C SER A 74 -21.74 -0.86 22.62
N VAL A 75 -21.65 -0.29 21.41
CA VAL A 75 -22.01 1.10 21.11
C VAL A 75 -23.42 1.19 20.54
N ARG A 76 -23.78 0.24 19.67
CA ARG A 76 -25.07 0.23 18.98
C ARG A 76 -25.42 -1.16 18.44
N SER A 77 -26.65 -1.61 18.69
CA SER A 77 -27.21 -2.78 18.01
C SER A 77 -27.67 -2.45 16.58
N LEU A 78 -27.38 -3.33 15.63
CA LEU A 78 -27.74 -3.22 14.21
C LEU A 78 -28.92 -4.15 13.89
N PRO A 79 -29.87 -3.78 13.00
CA PRO A 79 -31.09 -4.54 12.73
C PRO A 79 -30.87 -6.05 12.49
N ARG A 80 -31.81 -6.89 12.97
CA ARG A 80 -31.73 -8.37 12.90
C ARG A 80 -32.26 -8.95 11.58
N ASP A 81 -33.14 -8.22 10.89
CA ASP A 81 -33.97 -8.69 9.79
C ASP A 81 -33.22 -8.65 8.44
N GLN A 82 -32.55 -9.76 8.10
CA GLN A 82 -31.99 -10.05 6.77
C GLN A 82 -30.91 -9.08 6.24
N LYS A 83 -30.22 -8.38 7.15
CA LYS A 83 -29.10 -7.50 6.82
C LYS A 83 -27.78 -8.06 7.32
N TRP A 84 -26.75 -7.96 6.50
CA TRP A 84 -25.42 -8.45 6.81
C TRP A 84 -24.46 -7.29 6.94
N PHE A 85 -24.35 -6.71 8.13
CA PHE A 85 -23.41 -5.62 8.36
C PHE A 85 -21.96 -6.12 8.49
N ASP A 86 -21.34 -6.39 7.35
CA ASP A 86 -19.95 -6.79 7.26
C ASP A 86 -19.05 -5.58 6.98
N TYR A 87 -17.74 -5.73 7.21
CA TYR A 87 -16.75 -4.66 7.25
C TYR A 87 -16.84 -3.75 8.49
N SER A 88 -15.79 -2.96 8.72
CA SER A 88 -15.74 -2.08 9.90
C SER A 88 -16.61 -0.84 9.67
N PRO A 89 -17.40 -0.43 10.68
CA PRO A 89 -18.13 0.81 10.62
C PRO A 89 -17.13 1.97 10.47
N HIS A 90 -17.42 2.91 9.58
CA HIS A 90 -16.67 4.16 9.52
C HIS A 90 -17.28 5.13 10.52
N ALA A 91 -16.42 5.75 11.33
CA ALA A 91 -16.83 6.66 12.39
C ALA A 91 -16.12 8.00 12.21
N MET A 92 -16.81 9.09 12.54
CA MET A 92 -16.19 10.42 12.61
C MET A 92 -16.88 11.28 13.68
N TYR A 93 -16.11 12.21 14.24
CA TYR A 93 -16.66 13.33 15.00
C TYR A 93 -16.83 14.54 14.08
N ASP A 94 -17.99 15.18 14.12
CA ASP A 94 -18.16 16.50 13.51
C ASP A 94 -17.64 17.62 14.45
N ARG A 95 -17.62 18.87 13.96
CA ARG A 95 -17.17 20.04 14.75
C ARG A 95 -18.05 20.37 15.95
N LYS A 96 -19.30 19.90 15.98
CA LYS A 96 -20.19 20.03 17.14
C LYS A 96 -19.97 18.92 18.16
N GLY A 97 -19.07 17.97 17.88
CA GLY A 97 -18.79 16.82 18.73
C GLY A 97 -19.80 15.69 18.57
N GLN A 98 -20.65 15.72 17.54
CA GLN A 98 -21.55 14.62 17.22
C GLN A 98 -20.75 13.44 16.66
N LEU A 99 -21.08 12.23 17.10
CA LEU A 99 -20.49 11.01 16.57
C LEU A 99 -21.38 10.49 15.44
N HIS A 100 -20.79 10.34 14.24
CA HIS A 100 -21.44 9.72 13.09
C HIS A 100 -20.93 8.30 12.92
N LEU A 101 -21.85 7.37 12.65
CA LEU A 101 -21.54 6.00 12.26
C LEU A 101 -22.12 5.72 10.88
N PHE A 102 -21.27 5.13 10.06
CA PHE A 102 -21.53 4.70 8.69
C PHE A 102 -21.32 3.20 8.62
N VAL A 103 -22.36 2.46 8.25
CA VAL A 103 -22.31 0.98 8.22
C VAL A 103 -22.72 0.47 6.86
N LEU A 104 -22.04 -0.58 6.41
CA LEU A 104 -22.29 -1.25 5.15
C LEU A 104 -23.05 -2.53 5.40
N ASP A 105 -24.16 -2.67 4.69
CA ASP A 105 -24.95 -3.90 4.61
C ASP A 105 -24.56 -4.65 3.33
N VAL A 106 -24.07 -5.87 3.45
CA VAL A 106 -23.56 -6.69 2.34
C VAL A 106 -24.48 -7.86 2.00
N SER A 107 -25.69 -7.89 2.55
CA SER A 107 -26.69 -8.89 2.14
C SER A 107 -27.24 -8.62 0.74
N ASP A 108 -27.16 -7.37 0.27
CA ASP A 108 -27.57 -6.94 -1.06
C ASP A 108 -26.38 -6.89 -2.03
N ALA A 109 -26.60 -7.27 -3.29
CA ALA A 109 -25.62 -7.21 -4.38
C ALA A 109 -25.09 -5.79 -4.64
N ALA A 110 -25.88 -4.76 -4.30
CA ALA A 110 -25.50 -3.36 -4.43
C ALA A 110 -24.94 -2.74 -3.13
N MET A 111 -24.73 -3.53 -2.07
CA MET A 111 -24.31 -3.10 -0.72
C MET A 111 -25.10 -1.89 -0.17
N GLY A 112 -25.91 -2.08 0.87
CA GLY A 112 -26.67 -0.98 1.47
C GLY A 112 -25.80 -0.04 2.30
N PHE A 113 -25.87 1.26 2.04
CA PHE A 113 -25.20 2.28 2.85
C PHE A 113 -26.14 2.88 3.88
N TRP A 114 -25.75 2.82 5.15
CA TRP A 114 -26.56 3.28 6.26
C TRP A 114 -25.80 4.29 7.12
N HIS A 115 -26.53 5.26 7.66
CA HIS A 115 -25.99 6.29 8.54
C HIS A 115 -26.83 6.44 9.80
N THR A 116 -26.15 6.78 10.88
CA THR A 116 -26.76 7.22 12.12
C THR A 116 -25.80 8.11 12.89
N ARG A 117 -26.33 8.92 13.82
CA ARG A 117 -25.52 9.82 14.63
C ARG A 117 -25.97 9.90 16.08
N GLN A 118 -25.09 10.40 16.92
CA GLN A 118 -25.32 10.66 18.34
C GLN A 118 -24.87 12.09 18.64
N ALA A 119 -25.75 12.90 19.24
CA ALA A 119 -25.47 14.33 19.45
C ALA A 119 -24.33 14.60 20.45
N ASN A 120 -24.11 13.68 21.39
CA ASN A 120 -22.99 13.65 22.34
C ASN A 120 -22.63 12.17 22.63
N ARG A 121 -21.43 11.90 23.17
CA ARG A 121 -20.90 10.52 23.36
C ARG A 121 -21.77 9.57 24.22
N SER A 122 -22.82 10.07 24.88
CA SER A 122 -23.69 9.31 25.80
C SER A 122 -25.19 9.49 25.53
N GLY A 123 -25.57 10.23 24.48
CA GLY A 123 -26.97 10.55 24.18
C GLY A 123 -27.70 9.46 23.40
N PRO A 124 -29.01 9.62 23.13
CA PRO A 124 -29.70 8.70 22.27
C PRO A 124 -29.14 8.79 20.85
N TRP A 125 -29.06 7.64 20.20
CA TRP A 125 -28.78 7.55 18.79
C TRP A 125 -29.99 8.00 17.95
N SER A 126 -29.75 8.64 16.81
CA SER A 126 -30.77 8.78 15.78
C SER A 126 -31.19 7.40 15.23
N PRO A 127 -32.35 7.30 14.56
CA PRO A 127 -32.67 6.12 13.76
C PRO A 127 -31.54 5.77 12.79
N LEU A 128 -31.46 4.49 12.41
CA LEU A 128 -30.53 4.04 11.37
C LEU A 128 -31.20 4.30 10.02
N HIS A 129 -30.63 5.22 9.23
CA HIS A 129 -31.20 5.66 7.95
C HIS A 129 -30.49 4.98 6.78
N TYR A 130 -31.26 4.45 5.84
CA TYR A 130 -30.74 4.00 4.55
C TYR A 130 -30.44 5.22 3.69
N LEU A 131 -29.20 5.34 3.21
CA LEU A 131 -28.79 6.44 2.34
C LEU A 131 -28.88 6.06 0.86
N GLY A 132 -28.73 4.78 0.53
CA GLY A 132 -28.82 4.29 -0.83
C GLY A 132 -27.91 3.08 -1.11
N PRO A 133 -27.85 2.63 -2.37
CA PRO A 133 -26.88 1.64 -2.81
C PRO A 133 -25.47 2.22 -2.75
N SER A 134 -24.49 1.34 -2.63
CA SER A 134 -23.09 1.69 -2.41
C SER A 134 -22.17 0.54 -2.85
N GLY A 135 -21.07 0.44 -2.15
CA GLY A 135 -20.00 -0.53 -2.28
C GLY A 135 -19.00 -0.23 -1.17
N PRO A 136 -17.71 -0.50 -1.36
CA PRO A 136 -16.74 -0.16 -0.33
C PRO A 136 -16.60 1.37 -0.20
N MET A 137 -16.57 1.84 1.04
CA MET A 137 -16.36 3.24 1.41
C MET A 137 -15.04 3.38 2.18
N ASN A 138 -14.48 4.59 2.20
CA ASN A 138 -13.38 4.91 3.10
C ASN A 138 -13.71 6.12 3.98
N ASN A 139 -12.82 7.12 4.07
CA ASN A 139 -12.79 8.10 5.14
C ASN A 139 -13.88 9.19 4.99
N PRO A 140 -14.95 9.18 5.80
CA PRO A 140 -15.85 10.33 5.86
C PRO A 140 -15.11 11.52 6.50
N ILE A 141 -15.26 12.73 5.94
CA ILE A 141 -14.64 13.95 6.47
C ILE A 141 -15.65 15.11 6.50
N GLN A 142 -15.43 16.06 7.41
CA GLN A 142 -16.13 17.34 7.40
C GLN A 142 -15.23 18.44 6.83
N LEU A 143 -15.65 19.03 5.70
CA LEU A 143 -14.94 20.10 5.00
C LEU A 143 -14.98 21.40 5.79
N ARG A 144 -14.06 22.35 5.56
CA ARG A 144 -14.05 23.69 6.18
C ARG A 144 -15.38 24.43 6.04
N SER A 145 -16.11 24.22 4.94
CA SER A 145 -17.47 24.73 4.74
C SER A 145 -18.52 24.23 5.74
N GLY A 146 -18.25 23.14 6.47
CA GLY A 146 -19.19 22.47 7.37
C GLY A 146 -19.87 21.25 6.73
N ARG A 147 -19.80 21.12 5.40
CA ARG A 147 -20.30 19.96 4.65
C ARG A 147 -19.58 18.68 5.06
N ILE A 148 -20.33 17.61 5.29
CA ILE A 148 -19.80 16.26 5.46
C ILE A 148 -19.79 15.59 4.10
N VAL A 149 -18.69 14.93 3.73
CA VAL A 149 -18.57 14.12 2.51
C VAL A 149 -18.13 12.71 2.85
N VAL A 150 -18.70 11.73 2.16
CA VAL A 150 -18.39 10.31 2.31
C VAL A 150 -18.08 9.72 0.93
N PRO A 151 -16.82 9.36 0.66
CA PRO A 151 -16.44 8.77 -0.61
C PRO A 151 -16.86 7.30 -0.68
N ILE A 152 -17.52 6.93 -1.77
CA ILE A 152 -18.04 5.57 -1.99
C ILE A 152 -17.66 5.05 -3.38
N GLY A 153 -17.30 3.77 -3.46
CA GLY A 153 -17.34 3.01 -4.70
C GLY A 153 -18.67 2.29 -4.84
N TYR A 154 -19.24 2.13 -6.04
CA TYR A 154 -20.44 1.33 -6.27
C TYR A 154 -20.43 0.68 -7.66
N PHE A 155 -21.23 -0.37 -7.83
CA PHE A 155 -21.36 -1.09 -9.10
C PHE A 155 -22.30 -0.37 -10.08
N ARG A 156 -21.86 -0.20 -11.34
CA ARG A 156 -22.75 0.23 -12.41
C ARG A 156 -23.81 -0.85 -12.68
N THR A 157 -25.09 -0.52 -12.52
CA THR A 157 -26.21 -1.41 -12.85
C THR A 157 -26.27 -1.68 -14.36
N GLY A 158 -26.38 -2.96 -14.76
CA GLY A 158 -26.51 -3.39 -16.17
C GLY A 158 -25.30 -4.04 -16.84
N ALA A 159 -24.12 -4.07 -16.20
CA ALA A 159 -22.86 -4.55 -16.82
C ALA A 159 -22.59 -6.07 -16.71
N VAL A 160 -23.62 -6.94 -16.76
CA VAL A 160 -23.42 -8.40 -16.87
C VAL A 160 -23.28 -8.78 -18.34
N PRO A 161 -22.14 -9.32 -18.81
CA PRO A 161 -22.01 -9.79 -20.19
C PRO A 161 -23.07 -10.86 -20.49
N PRO A 162 -23.76 -10.82 -21.64
CA PRO A 162 -24.70 -11.87 -22.03
C PRO A 162 -24.02 -13.26 -21.97
N GLY A 163 -24.63 -14.22 -21.28
CA GLY A 163 -24.25 -15.64 -21.38
C GLY A 163 -23.35 -16.24 -20.30
N LYS A 164 -23.08 -15.56 -19.17
CA LYS A 164 -22.46 -16.21 -17.99
C LYS A 164 -23.48 -16.49 -16.88
N PRO A 165 -23.42 -17.65 -16.19
CA PRO A 165 -24.36 -17.96 -15.12
C PRO A 165 -24.26 -16.93 -13.99
N ARG A 166 -25.43 -16.49 -13.52
CA ARG A 166 -25.60 -15.61 -12.36
C ARG A 166 -25.19 -16.37 -11.09
N PRO A 167 -24.38 -15.81 -10.18
CA PRO A 167 -24.27 -16.37 -8.84
C PRO A 167 -25.56 -16.05 -8.08
N THR A 168 -26.29 -17.08 -7.70
CA THR A 168 -27.42 -17.01 -6.77
C THR A 168 -26.91 -16.78 -5.36
N VAL A 169 -27.40 -15.72 -4.68
CA VAL A 169 -28.17 -15.85 -3.43
C VAL A 169 -29.20 -14.70 -3.39
N GLY A 170 -30.48 -15.06 -3.43
CA GLY A 170 -31.58 -14.35 -2.74
C GLY A 170 -32.09 -13.01 -3.26
N ALA A 171 -33.22 -13.05 -3.98
CA ALA A 171 -34.25 -12.02 -4.17
C ALA A 171 -34.11 -11.03 -5.36
N GLU A 172 -35.29 -10.68 -5.87
CA GLU A 172 -35.60 -10.24 -7.23
C GLU A 172 -35.24 -8.77 -7.52
N PHE A 173 -34.77 -8.52 -8.75
CA PHE A 173 -34.54 -7.17 -9.28
C PHE A 173 -35.87 -6.57 -9.75
N LEU A 174 -36.24 -5.40 -9.25
CA LEU A 174 -37.18 -4.53 -9.95
C LEU A 174 -36.48 -3.86 -11.14
N PRO A 175 -37.15 -3.73 -12.31
CA PRO A 175 -36.64 -2.93 -13.40
C PRO A 175 -36.62 -1.44 -13.02
N ALA A 176 -35.71 -0.67 -13.61
CA ALA A 176 -35.75 0.79 -13.55
C ALA A 176 -37.14 1.27 -14.07
N PRO A 177 -37.80 2.27 -13.44
CA PRO A 177 -39.12 2.75 -13.87
C PRO A 177 -39.14 3.43 -15.24
N ASP A 178 -38.00 3.75 -15.83
CA ASP A 178 -37.91 4.37 -17.14
C ASP A 178 -36.72 3.80 -17.90
N GLY A 179 -37.00 3.05 -18.98
CA GLY A 179 -36.01 2.45 -19.88
C GLY A 179 -35.19 3.47 -20.68
N ARG A 180 -34.62 4.47 -20.02
CA ARG A 180 -33.63 5.39 -20.58
C ARG A 180 -32.25 4.94 -20.13
N GLU A 181 -31.40 4.60 -21.08
CA GLU A 181 -29.96 4.58 -20.82
C GLU A 181 -29.55 5.96 -20.25
N PRO A 182 -28.76 6.01 -19.16
CA PRO A 182 -28.19 7.28 -18.73
C PRO A 182 -27.32 7.81 -19.88
N ALA A 183 -27.56 9.05 -20.29
CA ALA A 183 -26.73 9.72 -21.29
C ALA A 183 -25.26 9.66 -20.86
N PRO A 184 -24.31 9.52 -21.80
CA PRO A 184 -22.88 9.54 -21.48
C PRO A 184 -22.55 10.82 -20.71
N SER A 185 -21.77 10.68 -19.64
CA SER A 185 -21.32 11.83 -18.86
C SER A 185 -20.56 12.80 -19.76
N PRO A 186 -20.85 14.13 -19.70
CA PRO A 186 -20.03 15.14 -20.37
C PRO A 186 -18.57 15.19 -19.86
N SER A 187 -18.24 14.41 -18.82
CA SER A 187 -16.88 14.25 -18.27
C SER A 187 -16.14 12.99 -18.76
N ALA A 188 -16.67 12.24 -19.73
CA ALA A 188 -15.97 11.08 -20.28
C ALA A 188 -14.67 11.52 -21.00
N PRO A 189 -13.48 11.06 -20.55
CA PRO A 189 -12.22 11.41 -21.20
C PRO A 189 -12.11 10.77 -22.60
N PRO A 190 -11.23 11.29 -23.48
CA PRO A 190 -11.16 10.92 -24.91
C PRO A 190 -10.49 9.56 -25.18
N TRP A 191 -10.53 8.62 -24.24
CA TRP A 191 -9.91 7.30 -24.43
C TRP A 191 -10.93 6.36 -25.09
N ASP A 192 -10.52 5.65 -26.15
CA ASP A 192 -11.29 4.57 -26.79
C ASP A 192 -11.34 3.28 -25.95
N ASP A 193 -10.74 3.29 -24.74
CA ASP A 193 -10.60 2.12 -23.86
C ASP A 193 -11.89 1.84 -23.04
N PRO A 194 -12.22 0.56 -22.76
CA PRO A 194 -13.35 0.22 -21.92
C PRO A 194 -13.18 0.74 -20.48
N VAL A 195 -14.26 1.25 -19.90
CA VAL A 195 -14.32 1.65 -18.48
C VAL A 195 -14.78 0.49 -17.60
N GLY A 196 -14.32 0.48 -16.35
CA GLY A 196 -14.64 -0.59 -15.40
C GLY A 196 -16.08 -0.56 -14.89
N ILE A 197 -16.47 -1.65 -14.21
CA ILE A 197 -17.81 -1.82 -13.63
C ILE A 197 -17.96 -1.12 -12.26
N TRP A 198 -16.85 -0.80 -11.60
CA TRP A 198 -16.86 0.06 -10.42
C TRP A 198 -16.75 1.53 -10.80
N GLU A 199 -17.52 2.34 -10.10
CA GLU A 199 -17.52 3.79 -10.19
C GLU A 199 -17.37 4.40 -8.80
N SER A 200 -16.75 5.58 -8.72
CA SER A 200 -16.63 6.33 -7.47
C SER A 200 -17.57 7.55 -7.47
N THR A 201 -18.18 7.86 -6.33
CA THR A 201 -18.95 9.10 -6.12
C THR A 201 -18.90 9.51 -4.64
N ILE A 202 -19.65 10.55 -4.29
CA ILE A 202 -19.76 11.11 -2.93
C ILE A 202 -21.22 11.12 -2.48
N TYR A 203 -21.46 10.71 -1.24
CA TYR A 203 -22.62 11.17 -0.48
C TYR A 203 -22.21 12.37 0.38
N TYR A 204 -23.04 13.40 0.45
CA TYR A 204 -22.77 14.60 1.23
C TYR A 204 -23.97 15.07 2.04
N SER A 205 -23.69 15.79 3.11
CA SER A 205 -24.68 16.44 3.96
C SER A 205 -24.23 17.86 4.30
N ASP A 206 -25.16 18.81 4.16
CA ASP A 206 -24.98 20.23 4.48
C ASP A 206 -25.64 20.61 5.83
N ASP A 207 -26.26 19.63 6.51
CA ASP A 207 -27.07 19.83 7.72
C ASP A 207 -26.69 18.84 8.83
N GLU A 208 -25.38 18.59 8.99
CA GLU A 208 -24.82 17.76 10.07
C GLU A 208 -25.34 16.32 10.04
N GLY A 209 -25.61 15.79 8.85
CA GLY A 209 -26.13 14.44 8.65
C GLY A 209 -27.62 14.28 8.98
N VAL A 210 -28.42 15.37 8.97
CA VAL A 210 -29.90 15.26 9.09
C VAL A 210 -30.43 14.68 7.79
N SER A 211 -29.96 15.20 6.67
CA SER A 211 -30.28 14.74 5.33
C SER A 211 -29.01 14.53 4.50
N TRP A 212 -29.13 13.67 3.49
CA TRP A 212 -28.03 13.27 2.63
C TRP A 212 -28.42 13.39 1.17
N ARG A 213 -27.44 13.73 0.34
CA ARG A 213 -27.56 13.79 -1.11
C ARG A 213 -26.40 13.05 -1.74
N ARG A 214 -26.60 12.48 -2.93
CA ARG A 214 -25.51 11.94 -3.74
C ARG A 214 -25.03 13.01 -4.71
N SER A 215 -23.72 13.09 -4.92
CA SER A 215 -23.17 13.92 -6.00
C SER A 215 -23.76 13.46 -7.35
N PRO A 216 -24.08 14.39 -8.27
CA PRO A 216 -24.46 14.04 -9.63
C PRO A 216 -23.26 13.51 -10.45
N VAL A 217 -22.03 13.73 -9.97
CA VAL A 217 -20.81 13.32 -10.66
C VAL A 217 -20.44 11.88 -10.30
N VAL A 218 -20.17 11.12 -11.34
CA VAL A 218 -19.73 9.73 -11.28
C VAL A 218 -18.36 9.63 -11.91
N LEU A 219 -17.41 9.09 -11.16
CA LEU A 219 -16.00 9.00 -11.54
C LEU A 219 -15.68 7.59 -12.01
N THR A 220 -15.14 7.50 -13.22
CA THR A 220 -14.72 6.25 -13.85
C THR A 220 -13.23 6.31 -14.18
N VAL A 221 -12.62 5.13 -14.35
CA VAL A 221 -11.21 4.98 -14.75
C VAL A 221 -11.13 3.95 -15.87
N PRO A 222 -10.14 4.06 -16.77
CA PRO A 222 -9.94 3.09 -17.83
C PRO A 222 -9.55 1.73 -17.24
N VAL A 223 -9.89 0.67 -17.96
CA VAL A 223 -9.52 -0.70 -17.62
C VAL A 223 -8.70 -1.28 -18.76
N PRO A 224 -7.54 -1.92 -18.46
CA PRO A 224 -6.79 -2.63 -19.48
C PRO A 224 -7.69 -3.64 -20.21
N ILE A 225 -7.68 -3.63 -21.54
CA ILE A 225 -8.53 -4.48 -22.40
C ILE A 225 -8.41 -5.97 -22.04
N ASP A 226 -7.21 -6.37 -21.62
CA ASP A 226 -6.85 -7.74 -21.26
C ASP A 226 -6.88 -7.99 -19.74
N TYR A 227 -7.48 -7.10 -18.94
CA TYR A 227 -7.51 -7.24 -17.48
C TYR A 227 -8.19 -8.57 -17.07
N PRO A 228 -7.43 -9.52 -16.52
CA PRO A 228 -7.94 -10.88 -16.26
C PRO A 228 -8.58 -11.00 -14.87
N GLY A 229 -8.56 -9.93 -14.07
CA GLY A 229 -9.10 -9.92 -12.71
C GLY A 229 -10.60 -9.67 -12.66
N ARG A 230 -11.14 -9.62 -11.44
CA ARG A 230 -12.58 -9.41 -11.20
C ARG A 230 -12.85 -7.98 -10.78
N HIS A 231 -14.02 -7.49 -11.15
CA HIS A 231 -14.55 -6.20 -10.75
C HIS A 231 -13.56 -5.03 -10.93
N PRO A 232 -13.22 -4.67 -12.18
CA PRO A 232 -12.33 -3.54 -12.44
C PRO A 232 -13.08 -2.20 -12.40
N GLY A 233 -12.35 -1.10 -12.27
CA GLY A 233 -12.89 0.26 -12.29
C GLY A 233 -12.44 1.11 -11.09
N ALA A 234 -13.14 2.22 -10.91
CA ALA A 234 -12.88 3.22 -9.88
C ALA A 234 -13.49 2.74 -8.56
N CYS A 235 -12.65 2.27 -7.64
CA CYS A 235 -13.10 1.64 -6.40
C CYS A 235 -12.42 2.30 -5.19
N GLU A 236 -13.03 2.11 -4.01
CA GLU A 236 -12.47 2.51 -2.70
C GLU A 236 -11.81 3.90 -2.70
N PRO A 237 -12.55 4.98 -3.06
CA PRO A 237 -12.00 6.33 -3.03
C PRO A 237 -11.73 6.80 -1.60
N VAL A 238 -10.70 7.63 -1.42
CA VAL A 238 -10.34 8.32 -0.17
C VAL A 238 -10.19 9.81 -0.46
N VAL A 239 -10.57 10.69 0.47
CA VAL A 239 -10.56 12.15 0.26
C VAL A 239 -9.78 12.93 1.32
N LEU A 240 -9.24 14.08 0.94
CA LEU A 240 -8.61 15.04 1.85
C LEU A 240 -8.88 16.46 1.37
N GLU A 241 -9.22 17.37 2.28
CA GLU A 241 -9.28 18.79 1.95
C GLU A 241 -7.87 19.43 1.97
N LEU A 242 -7.52 20.12 0.89
CA LEU A 242 -6.29 20.87 0.71
C LEU A 242 -6.37 22.26 1.38
N GLN A 243 -5.23 22.90 1.62
CA GLN A 243 -5.18 24.23 2.23
C GLN A 243 -5.79 25.34 1.36
N ASP A 244 -5.86 25.14 0.05
CA ASP A 244 -6.51 26.06 -0.88
C ASP A 244 -8.04 25.88 -0.96
N GLY A 245 -8.62 24.99 -0.14
CA GLY A 245 -10.05 24.71 -0.07
C GLY A 245 -10.55 23.65 -1.04
N ARG A 246 -9.73 23.20 -2.00
CA ARG A 246 -10.10 22.07 -2.86
C ARG A 246 -10.12 20.77 -2.07
N VAL A 247 -10.94 19.83 -2.50
CA VAL A 247 -10.93 18.44 -2.03
C VAL A 247 -10.18 17.59 -3.04
N TRP A 248 -9.18 16.86 -2.57
CA TRP A 248 -8.41 15.89 -3.36
C TRP A 248 -8.92 14.48 -3.07
N MET A 249 -9.21 13.72 -4.12
CA MET A 249 -9.59 12.31 -4.04
C MET A 249 -8.49 11.44 -4.63
N LEU A 250 -8.20 10.31 -3.97
CA LEU A 250 -7.41 9.21 -4.51
C LEU A 250 -8.30 7.98 -4.71
N ILE A 251 -8.11 7.26 -5.83
CA ILE A 251 -9.00 6.20 -6.29
C ILE A 251 -8.19 4.94 -6.58
N ARG A 252 -8.56 3.82 -5.93
CA ARG A 252 -8.02 2.49 -6.23
C ARG A 252 -8.56 2.01 -7.59
N ASN A 253 -7.69 1.39 -8.37
CA ASN A 253 -8.01 0.80 -9.67
C ASN A 253 -6.90 -0.17 -10.10
N GLN A 254 -7.03 -0.75 -11.30
CA GLN A 254 -6.21 -1.85 -11.80
C GLN A 254 -5.16 -1.44 -12.85
N THR A 255 -4.95 -0.14 -13.07
CA THR A 255 -4.01 0.38 -14.08
C THR A 255 -2.55 0.43 -13.62
N GLY A 256 -2.26 -0.07 -12.40
CA GLY A 256 -0.93 -0.05 -11.80
C GLY A 256 -0.57 1.24 -11.06
N HIS A 257 -1.45 2.25 -11.05
CA HIS A 257 -1.29 3.50 -10.30
C HIS A 257 -2.60 3.89 -9.62
N LEU A 258 -2.53 4.61 -8.49
CA LEU A 258 -3.70 5.30 -7.97
C LEU A 258 -4.15 6.37 -8.98
N TYR A 259 -5.44 6.67 -9.02
CA TYR A 259 -5.99 7.80 -9.78
C TYR A 259 -6.35 8.95 -8.84
N GLU A 260 -6.37 10.18 -9.35
CA GLU A 260 -6.78 11.36 -8.60
C GLU A 260 -7.85 12.18 -9.31
N SER A 261 -8.68 12.85 -8.52
CA SER A 261 -9.65 13.85 -8.94
C SER A 261 -9.70 14.99 -7.93
N PHE A 262 -10.09 16.19 -8.37
CA PHE A 262 -10.18 17.38 -7.52
C PHE A 262 -11.58 17.97 -7.58
N SER A 263 -12.02 18.53 -6.47
CA SER A 263 -13.30 19.20 -6.32
C SER A 263 -13.14 20.57 -5.65
N PRO A 264 -13.84 21.62 -6.09
CA PRO A 264 -13.85 22.90 -5.37
C PRO A 264 -14.72 22.86 -4.10
N ASP A 265 -15.65 21.90 -3.96
CA ASP A 265 -16.69 21.94 -2.94
C ASP A 265 -17.08 20.56 -2.35
N GLY A 266 -16.42 19.49 -2.79
CA GLY A 266 -16.71 18.10 -2.44
C GLY A 266 -17.86 17.46 -3.22
N VAL A 267 -18.51 18.17 -4.16
CA VAL A 267 -19.68 17.68 -4.92
C VAL A 267 -19.39 17.64 -6.41
N GLU A 268 -18.81 18.69 -6.98
CA GLU A 268 -18.39 18.72 -8.38
C GLU A 268 -16.95 18.21 -8.53
N TRP A 269 -16.67 17.32 -9.48
CA TRP A 269 -15.36 16.66 -9.57
C TRP A 269 -14.76 16.73 -10.97
N SER A 270 -13.45 16.93 -11.04
CA SER A 270 -12.70 16.82 -12.31
C SER A 270 -12.65 15.37 -12.80
N ALA A 271 -12.45 15.16 -14.09
CA ALA A 271 -12.19 13.83 -14.63
C ALA A 271 -10.98 13.17 -13.92
N PRO A 272 -11.07 11.88 -13.53
CA PRO A 272 -9.95 11.18 -12.90
C PRO A 272 -8.74 11.06 -13.83
N ARG A 273 -7.53 11.19 -13.27
CA ARG A 273 -6.27 11.02 -13.99
C ARG A 273 -5.28 10.16 -13.20
N PRO A 274 -4.35 9.44 -13.86
CA PRO A 274 -3.35 8.65 -13.15
C PRO A 274 -2.43 9.54 -12.31
N THR A 275 -2.15 9.08 -11.09
CA THR A 275 -1.18 9.70 -10.19
C THR A 275 0.24 9.20 -10.48
N ARG A 276 1.20 9.77 -9.75
CA ARG A 276 2.58 9.25 -9.68
C ARG A 276 2.76 8.04 -8.76
N PHE A 277 1.71 7.59 -8.07
CA PHE A 277 1.83 6.57 -7.03
C PHE A 277 1.54 5.19 -7.63
N PRO A 278 2.57 4.34 -7.76
CA PRO A 278 2.35 2.94 -8.10
C PRO A 278 1.44 2.27 -7.09
N SER A 279 0.54 1.42 -7.57
CA SER A 279 -0.33 0.64 -6.70
C SER A 279 -0.68 -0.71 -7.34
N SER A 280 -0.72 -1.74 -6.52
CA SER A 280 -1.11 -3.11 -6.90
C SER A 280 -2.60 -3.35 -6.65
N ASP A 281 -3.47 -2.53 -7.24
CA ASP A 281 -4.92 -2.56 -7.01
C ASP A 281 -5.27 -2.60 -5.52
N SER A 282 -4.78 -1.65 -4.71
CA SER A 282 -5.10 -1.58 -3.29
C SER A 282 -5.56 -0.17 -2.86
N PRO A 283 -6.42 -0.08 -1.84
CA PRO A 283 -6.89 1.20 -1.34
C PRO A 283 -5.77 1.97 -0.63
N ALA A 284 -5.90 3.29 -0.65
CA ALA A 284 -5.02 4.20 0.06
C ALA A 284 -5.71 4.77 1.30
N SER A 285 -4.90 5.24 2.26
CA SER A 285 -5.34 6.08 3.37
C SER A 285 -4.57 7.39 3.35
N VAL A 286 -5.22 8.50 3.64
CA VAL A 286 -4.59 9.82 3.69
C VAL A 286 -5.01 10.56 4.96
N VAL A 287 -4.03 11.13 5.66
CA VAL A 287 -4.24 11.93 6.87
C VAL A 287 -3.38 13.18 6.83
N ARG A 288 -3.76 14.20 7.59
CA ARG A 288 -2.99 15.44 7.76
C ARG A 288 -2.45 15.51 9.18
N LEU A 289 -1.13 15.65 9.30
CA LEU A 289 -0.44 15.85 10.58
C LEU A 289 -0.74 17.26 11.14
N PRO A 290 -0.54 17.50 12.45
CA PRO A 290 -0.78 18.82 13.05
C PRO A 290 0.10 19.91 12.45
N GLY A 291 1.30 19.56 11.96
CA GLY A 291 2.21 20.46 11.24
C GLY A 291 1.74 20.85 9.82
N GLY A 292 0.58 20.33 9.38
CA GLY A 292 0.02 20.59 8.05
C GLY A 292 0.46 19.61 6.97
N GLU A 293 1.47 18.77 7.23
CA GLU A 293 1.97 17.80 6.26
C GLU A 293 0.96 16.67 6.03
N ILE A 294 0.92 16.17 4.80
CA ILE A 294 0.05 15.07 4.41
C ILE A 294 0.82 13.76 4.48
N VAL A 295 0.24 12.73 5.09
CA VAL A 295 0.76 11.35 5.06
C VAL A 295 -0.17 10.50 4.20
N LEU A 296 0.41 9.86 3.19
CA LEU A 296 -0.25 8.86 2.34
C LEU A 296 0.24 7.47 2.74
N VAL A 297 -0.68 6.53 2.92
CA VAL A 297 -0.41 5.12 3.23
C VAL A 297 -1.03 4.24 2.15
N TRP A 298 -0.24 3.40 1.49
CA TRP A 298 -0.69 2.53 0.40
C TRP A 298 0.31 1.42 0.11
N ASN A 299 -0.05 0.44 -0.72
CA ASN A 299 0.92 -0.56 -1.20
C ASN A 299 1.67 -0.01 -2.42
N ASN A 300 2.87 0.53 -2.21
CA ASN A 300 3.78 0.92 -3.29
C ASN A 300 4.48 -0.34 -3.85
N CYS A 301 3.69 -1.18 -4.51
CA CYS A 301 4.10 -2.51 -4.94
C CYS A 301 3.73 -2.74 -6.40
N GLN A 302 4.58 -3.50 -7.10
CA GLN A 302 4.27 -4.02 -8.41
C GLN A 302 3.47 -5.32 -8.28
N ALA A 303 2.35 -5.41 -8.99
CA ALA A 303 1.66 -6.68 -9.17
C ALA A 303 2.55 -7.61 -10.03
N PRO A 304 2.80 -8.86 -9.60
CA PRO A 304 3.62 -9.78 -10.39
C PRO A 304 2.93 -10.12 -11.70
N ALA A 305 3.73 -10.35 -12.75
CA ALA A 305 3.21 -10.74 -14.06
C ALA A 305 2.36 -12.03 -13.96
N PRO A 306 1.30 -12.15 -14.76
CA PRO A 306 0.52 -13.38 -14.85
C PRO A 306 1.42 -14.58 -15.15
N ARG A 307 1.15 -15.74 -14.53
CA ARG A 307 1.88 -17.00 -14.80
C ARG A 307 0.92 -18.06 -15.31
N GLY A 308 1.22 -18.62 -16.49
CA GLY A 308 0.39 -19.68 -17.09
C GLY A 308 -1.04 -19.25 -17.38
N GLY A 309 -1.27 -17.98 -17.74
CA GLY A 309 -2.59 -17.42 -18.00
C GLY A 309 -3.42 -17.10 -16.76
N ALA A 310 -2.89 -17.37 -15.55
CA ALA A 310 -3.58 -17.08 -14.29
C ALA A 310 -3.03 -15.80 -13.65
N PHE A 311 -3.97 -14.97 -13.16
CA PHE A 311 -3.67 -13.72 -12.46
C PHE A 311 -3.28 -13.99 -11.01
N ILE A 312 -2.23 -13.30 -10.55
CA ILE A 312 -1.89 -13.25 -9.13
C ILE A 312 -2.54 -11.99 -8.57
N TYR A 313 -3.71 -12.17 -7.94
CA TYR A 313 -4.18 -11.18 -6.97
C TYR A 313 -3.10 -11.10 -5.89
N THR A 314 -2.78 -9.91 -5.35
CA THR A 314 -1.78 -9.71 -4.28
C THR A 314 -0.35 -9.38 -4.74
N GLY A 315 -0.15 -8.13 -5.16
CA GLY A 315 1.12 -7.42 -4.97
C GLY A 315 1.16 -6.71 -3.61
N ARG A 316 0.65 -7.29 -2.53
CA ARG A 316 0.30 -6.55 -1.29
C ARG A 316 1.17 -6.94 -0.09
N ASP A 317 2.37 -7.44 -0.32
CA ASP A 317 3.25 -7.96 0.75
C ASP A 317 3.87 -6.88 1.63
N ALA A 318 3.92 -5.64 1.15
CA ALA A 318 4.45 -4.49 1.88
C ALA A 318 3.48 -3.31 1.80
N LEU A 319 3.30 -2.62 2.91
CA LEU A 319 2.57 -1.37 3.02
C LEU A 319 3.58 -0.25 3.25
N HIS A 320 3.37 0.85 2.55
CA HIS A 320 4.25 2.01 2.56
C HIS A 320 3.53 3.22 3.12
N ALA A 321 4.33 4.16 3.62
CA ALA A 321 3.88 5.53 3.81
C ALA A 321 4.86 6.52 3.18
N ALA A 322 4.33 7.66 2.77
CA ALA A 322 5.09 8.82 2.31
C ALA A 322 4.50 10.09 2.89
N LEU A 323 5.33 11.13 3.02
CA LEU A 323 4.96 12.42 3.60
C LEU A 323 5.12 13.52 2.55
N SER A 324 4.18 14.47 2.53
CA SER A 324 4.21 15.66 1.68
C SER A 324 4.10 16.93 2.52
N PRO A 325 5.09 17.84 2.43
CA PRO A 325 5.05 19.11 3.14
C PRO A 325 4.30 20.21 2.38
N ASP A 326 3.86 19.97 1.15
CA ASP A 326 3.44 21.00 0.19
C ASP A 326 2.16 20.61 -0.57
N GLU A 327 1.14 20.17 0.15
CA GLU A 327 -0.20 19.87 -0.38
C GLU A 327 -0.18 18.82 -1.50
N GLY A 328 0.68 17.81 -1.37
CA GLY A 328 0.75 16.69 -2.30
C GLY A 328 1.56 16.98 -3.56
N LYS A 329 2.27 18.10 -3.65
CA LYS A 329 3.14 18.40 -4.80
C LYS A 329 4.38 17.52 -4.78
N THR A 330 5.06 17.44 -3.64
CA THR A 330 6.28 16.69 -3.45
C THR A 330 6.19 15.70 -2.30
N TRP A 331 6.96 14.62 -2.36
CA TRP A 331 6.85 13.49 -1.44
C TRP A 331 8.22 12.95 -1.03
N LEU A 332 8.31 12.54 0.23
CA LEU A 332 9.50 11.91 0.84
C LEU A 332 9.11 10.64 1.60
N GLY A 333 10.11 9.84 1.94
CA GLY A 333 9.92 8.57 2.64
C GLY A 333 9.73 7.42 1.68
N TYR A 334 8.50 7.20 1.18
CA TYR A 334 8.11 5.97 0.47
C TYR A 334 8.64 4.72 1.20
N ARG A 335 8.46 4.70 2.52
CA ARG A 335 9.06 3.68 3.39
C ARG A 335 8.04 2.64 3.78
N GLU A 336 8.50 1.39 3.88
CA GLU A 336 7.70 0.32 4.46
C GLU A 336 7.34 0.68 5.91
N VAL A 337 6.04 0.54 6.20
CA VAL A 337 5.48 0.67 7.55
C VAL A 337 4.91 -0.63 8.06
N TYR A 338 4.57 -1.56 7.17
CA TYR A 338 4.11 -2.89 7.54
C TYR A 338 4.46 -3.92 6.45
N ARG A 339 4.81 -5.14 6.86
CA ARG A 339 5.09 -6.27 5.97
C ARG A 339 4.22 -7.44 6.36
N ASP A 340 3.81 -8.27 5.40
CA ASP A 340 3.02 -9.46 5.71
C ASP A 340 3.84 -10.38 6.65
N PRO A 341 3.35 -10.66 7.89
CA PRO A 341 4.06 -11.47 8.87
C PRO A 341 4.17 -12.93 8.45
N LEU A 342 3.40 -13.35 7.44
CA LEU A 342 3.40 -14.70 6.89
C LEU A 342 4.05 -14.77 5.50
N ARG A 343 4.71 -13.70 5.04
CA ARG A 343 5.30 -13.60 3.69
C ARG A 343 6.23 -14.76 3.31
N ASP A 344 6.98 -15.30 4.27
CA ASP A 344 7.98 -16.35 4.07
C ASP A 344 7.44 -17.79 4.31
N ARG A 345 6.13 -17.96 4.56
CA ARG A 345 5.53 -19.30 4.74
C ARG A 345 5.47 -20.07 3.41
N SER A 346 5.75 -21.37 3.46
CA SER A 346 5.84 -22.24 2.28
C SER A 346 4.51 -22.51 1.56
N HIS A 347 3.38 -22.18 2.18
CA HIS A 347 2.06 -22.39 1.59
C HIS A 347 1.15 -21.20 1.86
N VAL A 348 0.59 -20.67 0.79
CA VAL A 348 -0.50 -19.70 0.79
C VAL A 348 -1.79 -20.50 1.05
N THR A 349 -1.96 -21.11 2.23
CA THR A 349 -3.17 -21.88 2.57
C THR A 349 -4.37 -20.93 2.73
N GLY A 350 -5.52 -21.26 2.12
CA GLY A 350 -6.78 -20.51 2.23
C GLY A 350 -7.38 -19.99 0.91
N MET A 351 -8.67 -19.68 0.90
CA MET A 351 -9.30 -18.85 -0.14
C MET A 351 -9.37 -17.40 0.35
N GLY A 352 -9.28 -16.42 -0.56
CA GLY A 352 -9.49 -15.00 -0.24
C GLY A 352 -8.24 -14.12 -0.34
N ASP A 353 -8.51 -12.82 -0.24
CA ASP A 353 -7.56 -11.71 -0.37
C ASP A 353 -6.58 -11.64 0.82
N ARG A 354 -5.35 -11.17 0.59
CA ARG A 354 -4.24 -11.29 1.55
C ARG A 354 -3.23 -10.15 1.44
N GLY A 355 -2.43 -10.05 2.49
CA GLY A 355 -1.29 -9.16 2.59
C GLY A 355 -1.58 -8.01 3.53
N THR A 356 -1.00 -6.86 3.22
CA THR A 356 -0.93 -5.69 4.09
C THR A 356 -1.87 -4.56 3.68
N ALA A 357 -2.76 -4.78 2.70
CA ALA A 357 -3.66 -3.75 2.17
C ALA A 357 -4.82 -3.42 3.14
N TYR A 358 -5.69 -2.51 2.70
CA TYR A 358 -6.83 -1.97 3.46
C TYR A 358 -6.38 -1.13 4.66
N ALA A 359 -5.46 -0.21 4.38
CA ALA A 359 -4.95 0.71 5.37
C ALA A 359 -6.04 1.72 5.75
N CYS A 360 -6.18 1.97 7.05
CA CYS A 360 -6.90 3.08 7.62
C CYS A 360 -6.00 3.73 8.66
N ALA A 361 -5.71 5.01 8.51
CA ALA A 361 -4.78 5.74 9.36
C ALA A 361 -5.50 6.83 10.17
N VAL A 362 -4.96 7.11 11.34
CA VAL A 362 -5.36 8.24 12.18
C VAL A 362 -4.14 8.87 12.84
N VAL A 363 -4.22 10.18 13.09
CA VAL A 363 -3.17 10.92 13.78
C VAL A 363 -3.41 10.85 15.29
N THR A 364 -2.38 10.48 16.05
CA THR A 364 -2.44 10.42 17.52
C THR A 364 -2.30 11.82 18.12
N ALA A 365 -2.69 12.01 19.38
CA ALA A 365 -2.52 13.30 20.07
C ALA A 365 -1.05 13.75 20.16
N GLU A 366 -0.09 12.82 20.05
CA GLU A 366 1.35 13.10 20.06
C GLU A 366 1.91 13.37 18.64
N GLY A 367 1.07 13.40 17.60
CA GLY A 367 1.49 13.68 16.22
C GLY A 367 2.07 12.47 15.48
N ASN A 368 1.94 11.26 16.04
CA ASN A 368 2.27 10.01 15.34
C ASN A 368 1.09 9.54 14.47
N VAL A 369 1.33 8.53 13.65
CA VAL A 369 0.29 7.92 12.80
C VAL A 369 0.03 6.49 13.26
N LEU A 370 -1.18 6.24 13.78
CA LEU A 370 -1.66 4.89 14.03
C LEU A 370 -2.37 4.38 12.77
N ILE A 371 -1.89 3.27 12.24
CA ILE A 371 -2.38 2.63 11.02
C ILE A 371 -3.01 1.30 11.44
N VAL A 372 -4.17 0.98 10.88
CA VAL A 372 -4.72 -0.37 10.90
C VAL A 372 -4.68 -0.91 9.49
N SER A 373 -4.09 -2.09 9.30
CA SER A 373 -3.99 -2.69 7.97
C SER A 373 -3.82 -4.20 8.05
N GLY A 374 -4.09 -4.88 6.93
CA GLY A 374 -3.84 -6.30 6.75
C GLY A 374 -5.10 -7.11 6.48
N GLN A 375 -4.98 -8.09 5.59
CA GLN A 375 -6.09 -8.93 5.11
C GLN A 375 -5.77 -10.41 5.23
N GLY A 376 -6.79 -11.20 5.51
CA GLY A 376 -6.65 -12.63 5.76
C GLY A 376 -6.19 -12.93 7.18
N THR A 377 -6.43 -14.16 7.62
CA THR A 377 -6.21 -14.59 9.00
C THR A 377 -4.77 -14.30 9.46
N GLY A 378 -4.64 -13.70 10.65
CA GLY A 378 -3.37 -13.45 11.32
C GLY A 378 -2.56 -12.26 10.80
N ARG A 379 -3.11 -11.43 9.90
CA ARG A 379 -2.38 -10.29 9.28
C ARG A 379 -2.89 -8.92 9.69
N ARG A 380 -4.07 -8.79 10.27
CA ARG A 380 -4.60 -7.47 10.61
C ARG A 380 -3.91 -6.96 11.88
N ARG A 381 -3.30 -5.78 11.83
CA ARG A 381 -2.51 -5.22 12.94
C ARG A 381 -2.79 -3.74 13.13
N PHE A 382 -2.64 -3.29 14.38
CA PHE A 382 -2.31 -1.89 14.66
C PHE A 382 -0.81 -1.68 14.41
N ILE A 383 -0.45 -0.59 13.74
CA ILE A 383 0.92 -0.20 13.43
C ILE A 383 1.10 1.27 13.82
N LEU A 384 2.02 1.57 14.74
CA LEU A 384 2.35 2.93 15.13
C LEU A 384 3.60 3.41 14.37
N ALA A 385 3.45 4.42 13.54
CA ALA A 385 4.53 5.00 12.74
C ALA A 385 4.85 6.44 13.16
N HIS A 386 6.13 6.72 13.39
CA HIS A 386 6.62 8.06 13.69
C HIS A 386 6.91 8.83 12.39
N PRO A 387 6.50 10.09 12.22
CA PRO A 387 6.79 10.86 11.00
C PRO A 387 8.28 10.94 10.65
N ASP A 388 9.16 11.00 11.65
CA ASP A 388 10.62 11.00 11.44
C ASP A 388 11.13 9.73 10.75
N TRP A 389 10.42 8.60 10.83
CA TRP A 389 10.72 7.43 10.02
C TRP A 389 10.71 7.79 8.54
N LEU A 390 9.72 8.56 8.10
CA LEU A 390 9.54 8.99 6.72
C LEU A 390 10.54 10.10 6.34
N ARG A 391 10.98 10.92 7.30
CA ARG A 391 11.95 12.01 7.09
C ARG A 391 13.41 11.54 7.03
N ALA A 392 13.70 10.36 7.57
CA ALA A 392 15.05 9.83 7.55
C ALA A 392 15.59 9.76 6.12
N THR A 393 16.84 10.17 5.93
CA THR A 393 17.54 10.12 4.62
C THR A 393 18.57 8.99 4.55
N ARG A 394 18.74 8.23 5.63
CA ARG A 394 19.72 7.16 5.73
C ARG A 394 19.12 5.93 6.40
N ASP A 395 19.48 4.76 5.90
CA ASP A 395 19.20 3.50 6.56
C ASP A 395 20.32 2.49 6.33
N GLU A 396 20.39 1.48 7.18
CA GLU A 396 21.37 0.42 7.10
C GLU A 396 20.88 -0.85 7.79
N ASP A 397 21.49 -1.96 7.39
CA ASP A 397 21.30 -3.27 8.01
C ASP A 397 22.61 -4.08 7.94
N ASP A 398 22.93 -4.77 9.03
CA ASP A 398 24.08 -5.67 9.17
C ASP A 398 23.64 -7.10 9.53
N PHE A 399 22.34 -7.38 9.41
CA PHE A 399 21.69 -8.66 9.65
C PHE A 399 21.81 -9.18 11.10
N SER A 400 22.27 -8.36 12.04
CA SER A 400 22.33 -8.71 13.47
C SER A 400 20.94 -9.02 14.04
N ALA A 401 19.90 -8.33 13.56
CA ALA A 401 18.49 -8.55 13.90
C ALA A 401 17.80 -9.63 13.02
N GLY A 402 18.55 -10.35 12.19
CA GLY A 402 18.00 -11.32 11.24
C GLY A 402 17.38 -10.65 10.01
N LEU A 403 16.31 -11.24 9.47
CA LEU A 403 15.70 -10.85 8.19
C LEU A 403 14.32 -10.20 8.35
N ASP A 404 13.93 -9.76 9.55
CA ASP A 404 12.61 -9.16 9.76
C ASP A 404 12.39 -7.92 8.88
N ARG A 405 13.46 -7.19 8.58
CA ARG A 405 13.47 -5.98 7.74
C ARG A 405 13.53 -6.25 6.24
N TRP A 406 13.52 -7.52 5.84
CA TRP A 406 13.67 -7.98 4.48
C TRP A 406 12.46 -8.82 4.04
N SER A 407 12.23 -8.85 2.74
CA SER A 407 11.38 -9.86 2.10
C SER A 407 12.26 -10.83 1.32
N THR A 408 12.17 -12.12 1.65
CA THR A 408 13.11 -13.16 1.20
C THR A 408 12.42 -14.42 0.70
N PHE A 409 11.13 -14.38 0.41
CA PHE A 409 10.42 -15.50 -0.20
C PHE A 409 10.70 -15.60 -1.70
N LYS A 410 10.50 -16.79 -2.27
CA LYS A 410 10.44 -16.99 -3.73
C LYS A 410 9.21 -17.77 -4.11
N THR A 411 8.52 -17.34 -5.16
CA THR A 411 7.36 -18.06 -5.68
C THR A 411 7.74 -19.09 -6.74
N TYR A 412 7.02 -20.21 -6.80
CA TYR A 412 7.29 -21.27 -7.78
C TYR A 412 6.01 -22.00 -8.21
N GLY A 413 6.09 -22.70 -9.34
CA GLY A 413 4.97 -23.45 -9.89
C GLY A 413 3.81 -22.57 -10.38
N PRO A 414 2.67 -23.20 -10.72
CA PRO A 414 1.49 -22.48 -11.21
C PRO A 414 0.82 -21.68 -10.10
N VAL A 415 0.08 -20.63 -10.49
CA VAL A 415 -0.81 -19.89 -9.59
C VAL A 415 -1.92 -20.84 -9.10
N LYS A 416 -2.15 -20.91 -7.80
CA LYS A 416 -3.23 -21.66 -7.17
C LYS A 416 -4.19 -20.70 -6.47
N ALA A 417 -5.45 -20.69 -6.90
CA ALA A 417 -6.47 -19.77 -6.41
C ALA A 417 -6.06 -18.28 -6.54
N TRP A 418 -5.57 -17.65 -5.47
CA TRP A 418 -5.28 -16.22 -5.39
C TRP A 418 -3.77 -15.91 -5.36
N GLY A 419 -2.87 -16.88 -5.57
CA GLY A 419 -1.43 -16.62 -5.63
C GLY A 419 -0.58 -17.85 -5.94
N SER A 420 0.73 -17.67 -6.12
CA SER A 420 1.66 -18.79 -6.32
C SER A 420 2.14 -19.37 -4.99
N PRO A 421 2.42 -20.69 -4.93
CA PRO A 421 3.19 -21.28 -3.84
C PRO A 421 4.49 -20.51 -3.58
N ARG A 422 4.88 -20.39 -2.31
CA ARG A 422 6.07 -19.69 -1.85
C ARG A 422 7.01 -20.65 -1.15
N THR A 423 8.28 -20.35 -1.11
CA THR A 423 9.23 -21.01 -0.21
C THR A 423 10.22 -19.97 0.29
N THR A 424 10.95 -20.30 1.35
CA THR A 424 12.09 -19.53 1.80
C THR A 424 13.11 -19.39 0.67
N GLY A 425 13.58 -18.18 0.43
CA GLY A 425 14.69 -17.86 -0.47
C GLY A 425 15.98 -17.66 0.34
N PRO A 426 16.61 -16.48 0.32
CA PRO A 426 17.84 -16.23 1.06
C PRO A 426 17.72 -16.50 2.56
N GLU A 427 18.83 -16.88 3.17
CA GLU A 427 18.92 -17.12 4.61
C GLU A 427 19.95 -16.20 5.27
N CYS A 428 19.78 -15.97 6.56
CA CYS A 428 20.78 -15.32 7.38
C CYS A 428 21.64 -16.40 8.07
N ILE A 429 22.92 -16.48 7.71
CA ILE A 429 23.85 -17.50 8.21
C ILE A 429 24.95 -16.87 9.08
N PRO A 430 25.68 -17.66 9.90
CA PRO A 430 26.85 -17.16 10.61
C PRO A 430 27.90 -16.58 9.65
N HIS A 431 28.52 -15.47 10.03
CA HIS A 431 29.58 -14.87 9.25
C HIS A 431 30.82 -15.80 9.20
N PRO A 432 31.44 -16.02 8.03
CA PRO A 432 32.48 -17.04 7.84
C PRO A 432 33.73 -16.85 8.71
N SER A 433 34.08 -15.61 9.06
CA SER A 433 35.25 -15.28 9.89
C SER A 433 34.95 -14.52 11.18
N ARG A 434 33.67 -14.24 11.52
CA ARG A 434 33.28 -13.39 12.66
C ARG A 434 32.16 -14.08 13.45
N PRO A 435 32.47 -14.89 14.47
CA PRO A 435 31.50 -15.82 15.08
C PRO A 435 30.19 -15.22 15.61
N LYS A 436 30.19 -13.95 16.00
CA LYS A 436 29.00 -13.24 16.52
C LYS A 436 28.23 -12.46 15.46
N ALA A 437 28.79 -12.31 14.26
CA ALA A 437 28.15 -11.59 13.16
C ALA A 437 27.36 -12.56 12.29
N ARG A 438 26.37 -12.02 11.57
CA ARG A 438 25.59 -12.76 10.59
C ARG A 438 25.71 -12.10 9.22
N VAL A 439 25.40 -12.86 8.19
CA VAL A 439 25.41 -12.40 6.80
C VAL A 439 24.19 -12.95 6.07
N LEU A 440 23.69 -12.21 5.10
CA LEU A 440 22.70 -12.70 4.16
C LEU A 440 23.38 -13.61 3.12
N HIS A 441 22.84 -14.79 2.89
CA HIS A 441 23.31 -15.73 1.86
C HIS A 441 22.28 -15.84 0.75
N VAL A 442 22.63 -15.31 -0.43
CA VAL A 442 21.79 -15.32 -1.63
C VAL A 442 22.36 -16.35 -2.62
N ARG A 443 21.55 -17.34 -3.01
CA ARG A 443 22.00 -18.51 -3.78
C ARG A 443 20.89 -19.05 -4.70
N ARG A 444 21.13 -20.17 -5.36
CA ARG A 444 20.08 -20.98 -5.98
C ARG A 444 20.20 -22.41 -5.46
N PRO A 445 19.60 -22.73 -4.30
CA PRO A 445 19.87 -23.96 -3.59
C PRO A 445 19.18 -25.18 -4.21
N ASP A 446 18.16 -24.96 -5.04
CA ASP A 446 17.28 -25.98 -5.58
C ASP A 446 16.82 -25.64 -7.01
N ASP A 447 15.93 -26.48 -7.55
CA ASP A 447 15.38 -26.39 -8.91
C ASP A 447 14.41 -25.21 -9.13
N LYS A 448 13.98 -24.56 -8.04
CA LYS A 448 13.11 -23.38 -8.05
C LYS A 448 13.87 -22.13 -8.55
N PRO A 449 13.20 -20.96 -8.69
CA PRO A 449 13.90 -19.73 -9.00
C PRO A 449 15.06 -19.44 -8.03
N GLY A 450 16.06 -18.71 -8.54
CA GLY A 450 17.16 -18.21 -7.72
C GLY A 450 16.63 -17.36 -6.58
N ASP A 451 17.35 -17.36 -5.46
CA ASP A 451 16.99 -16.57 -4.30
C ASP A 451 17.02 -15.08 -4.65
N GLY A 452 16.16 -14.34 -3.97
CA GLY A 452 16.09 -12.89 -4.05
C GLY A 452 15.80 -12.29 -2.68
N ALA A 453 16.42 -11.15 -2.39
CA ALA A 453 16.22 -10.38 -1.17
C ALA A 453 15.87 -8.94 -1.52
N VAL A 454 14.84 -8.40 -0.88
CA VAL A 454 14.39 -7.02 -1.10
C VAL A 454 14.39 -6.25 0.21
N TRP A 455 14.99 -5.06 0.17
CA TRP A 455 15.08 -4.16 1.31
C TRP A 455 14.71 -2.74 0.89
N ASN A 456 13.81 -2.14 1.67
CA ASN A 456 13.38 -0.76 1.51
C ASN A 456 14.27 0.19 2.33
N PHE A 457 14.62 1.30 1.72
CA PHE A 457 15.32 2.42 2.35
C PHE A 457 14.66 3.75 1.94
N PRO A 458 15.00 4.89 2.56
CA PRO A 458 14.43 6.18 2.19
C PRO A 458 14.55 6.47 0.69
N THR A 459 13.45 6.88 0.06
CA THR A 459 13.46 7.14 -1.39
C THR A 459 14.11 8.48 -1.72
N GLY A 460 14.96 8.50 -2.76
CA GLY A 460 15.56 9.74 -3.26
C GLY A 460 15.99 9.68 -4.72
N ARG A 461 15.91 10.82 -5.40
CA ARG A 461 16.34 10.95 -6.80
C ARG A 461 17.86 10.89 -6.96
N SER A 462 18.61 11.22 -5.94
CA SER A 462 20.06 11.01 -5.87
C SER A 462 20.45 10.43 -4.52
N GLY A 463 21.51 9.63 -4.50
CA GLY A 463 21.96 8.95 -3.30
C GLY A 463 23.11 7.99 -3.56
N LYS A 464 23.53 7.31 -2.50
CA LYS A 464 24.57 6.28 -2.50
C LYS A 464 24.08 5.05 -1.75
N LEU A 465 24.30 3.88 -2.34
CA LEU A 465 24.12 2.58 -1.72
C LEU A 465 25.50 1.91 -1.64
N SER A 466 25.90 1.49 -0.45
CA SER A 466 27.06 0.64 -0.21
C SER A 466 26.60 -0.77 0.16
N VAL A 467 27.11 -1.78 -0.54
CA VAL A 467 26.86 -3.21 -0.28
C VAL A 467 28.18 -3.92 -0.10
N ARG A 468 28.39 -4.51 1.08
CA ARG A 468 29.59 -5.30 1.36
C ARG A 468 29.36 -6.77 1.02
N ILE A 469 30.01 -7.26 -0.03
CA ILE A 469 29.71 -8.55 -0.68
C ILE A 469 30.93 -9.49 -0.70
N LEU A 470 30.68 -10.80 -0.67
CA LEU A 470 31.67 -11.84 -0.94
C LEU A 470 31.09 -12.87 -1.91
N LEU A 471 31.79 -13.10 -3.03
CA LEU A 471 31.42 -14.14 -3.99
C LEU A 471 31.99 -15.49 -3.53
N ARG A 472 31.16 -16.53 -3.41
CA ARG A 472 31.63 -17.84 -2.91
C ARG A 472 32.29 -18.65 -4.03
N LYS A 473 33.19 -19.57 -3.66
CA LYS A 473 33.71 -20.58 -4.57
C LYS A 473 32.54 -21.43 -5.08
N GLY A 474 32.30 -21.38 -6.39
CA GLY A 474 31.15 -22.02 -7.04
C GLY A 474 30.06 -21.05 -7.51
N PHE A 475 30.12 -19.77 -7.11
CA PHE A 475 29.21 -18.71 -7.56
C PHE A 475 29.00 -18.72 -9.08
N GLN A 476 27.74 -18.66 -9.52
CA GLN A 476 27.34 -18.71 -10.93
C GLN A 476 26.66 -17.42 -11.44
N GLY A 477 26.55 -16.39 -10.60
CA GLY A 477 26.10 -15.07 -11.03
C GLY A 477 25.11 -14.42 -10.07
N GLY A 478 25.07 -13.09 -10.12
CA GLY A 478 24.25 -12.28 -9.23
C GLY A 478 23.84 -10.95 -9.85
N LEU A 479 22.86 -10.31 -9.21
CA LEU A 479 22.33 -9.01 -9.59
C LEU A 479 22.19 -8.15 -8.32
N VAL A 480 22.72 -6.93 -8.40
CA VAL A 480 22.41 -5.83 -7.47
C VAL A 480 21.59 -4.82 -8.25
N ALA A 481 20.32 -4.66 -7.89
CA ALA A 481 19.39 -3.79 -8.61
C ALA A 481 18.74 -2.75 -7.68
N LEU A 482 18.43 -1.60 -8.26
CA LEU A 482 17.78 -0.46 -7.61
C LEU A 482 16.42 -0.21 -8.26
N THR A 483 15.36 -0.11 -7.44
CA THR A 483 13.98 0.14 -7.88
C THR A 483 13.27 1.21 -7.03
N ASP A 484 12.11 1.68 -7.49
CA ASP A 484 11.31 2.74 -6.85
C ASP A 484 10.10 2.20 -6.05
N ARG A 485 9.85 0.89 -6.12
CA ARG A 485 8.73 0.20 -5.48
C ARG A 485 9.09 -1.24 -5.14
N PHE A 486 8.23 -1.89 -4.38
CA PHE A 486 8.38 -3.29 -4.00
C PHE A 486 8.11 -4.23 -5.19
N PHE A 487 8.93 -5.27 -5.32
CA PHE A 487 8.74 -6.39 -6.23
C PHE A 487 8.88 -7.69 -5.45
N TYR A 488 8.31 -8.77 -5.98
CA TYR A 488 8.58 -10.09 -5.41
C TYR A 488 10.09 -10.37 -5.43
N PRO A 489 10.64 -10.99 -4.37
CA PRO A 489 12.08 -11.01 -4.21
C PRO A 489 12.82 -11.71 -5.34
N GLU A 490 12.26 -12.78 -5.90
CA GLU A 490 12.90 -13.53 -6.99
C GLU A 490 12.87 -12.82 -8.36
N THR A 491 12.19 -11.67 -8.48
CA THR A 491 12.06 -10.96 -9.76
C THR A 491 13.40 -10.34 -10.20
N ILE A 492 13.88 -10.71 -11.39
CA ILE A 492 15.13 -10.22 -12.01
C ILE A 492 14.91 -9.38 -13.28
N ASP A 493 13.69 -8.89 -13.47
CA ASP A 493 13.28 -8.15 -14.66
C ASP A 493 14.01 -6.80 -14.79
N LEU A 494 14.37 -6.44 -16.02
CA LEU A 494 14.96 -5.14 -16.29
C LEU A 494 13.91 -4.09 -16.67
N GLU A 495 12.71 -4.53 -17.04
CA GLU A 495 11.62 -3.64 -17.44
C GLU A 495 11.29 -2.67 -16.33
N HIS A 496 11.19 -3.09 -15.07
CA HIS A 496 10.87 -2.19 -13.96
C HIS A 496 12.08 -1.82 -13.09
N THR A 497 13.29 -2.11 -13.56
CA THR A 497 14.51 -1.76 -12.83
C THR A 497 14.98 -0.35 -13.17
N THR A 498 15.39 0.44 -12.18
CA THR A 498 16.00 1.76 -12.43
C THR A 498 17.48 1.63 -12.78
N PHE A 499 18.25 0.91 -11.98
CA PHE A 499 19.67 0.59 -12.25
C PHE A 499 19.98 -0.87 -11.93
N ALA A 500 20.77 -1.53 -12.76
CA ALA A 500 21.09 -2.96 -12.63
C ALA A 500 22.60 -3.21 -12.79
N LEU A 501 23.25 -3.69 -11.73
CA LEU A 501 24.63 -4.20 -11.78
C LEU A 501 24.61 -5.72 -11.84
N ARG A 502 24.96 -6.30 -12.99
CA ARG A 502 25.13 -7.75 -13.14
C ARG A 502 26.55 -8.18 -12.80
N ILE A 503 26.65 -9.26 -12.03
CA ILE A 503 27.89 -9.94 -11.69
C ILE A 503 27.87 -11.31 -12.39
N ALA A 504 28.73 -11.51 -13.39
CA ALA A 504 28.84 -12.80 -14.07
C ALA A 504 29.41 -13.88 -13.13
N GLY A 505 29.18 -15.17 -13.42
CA GLY A 505 29.65 -16.27 -12.54
C GLY A 505 31.18 -16.39 -12.38
N ASN A 506 31.95 -15.76 -13.28
CA ASN A 506 33.39 -15.61 -13.10
C ASN A 506 33.79 -14.44 -12.18
N GLY A 507 32.83 -13.64 -11.71
CA GLY A 507 33.03 -12.45 -10.86
C GLY A 507 33.08 -11.13 -11.64
N ARG A 508 32.87 -11.13 -12.96
CA ARG A 508 32.99 -9.92 -13.78
C ARG A 508 31.80 -8.98 -13.61
N LEU A 509 32.07 -7.68 -13.43
CA LEU A 509 31.08 -6.60 -13.38
C LEU A 509 30.96 -5.92 -14.76
N GLY A 510 29.91 -6.23 -15.53
CA GLY A 510 29.74 -5.70 -16.89
C GLY A 510 30.93 -6.03 -17.80
N GLU A 511 31.43 -5.04 -18.56
CA GLU A 511 32.68 -5.16 -19.33
C GLU A 511 33.94 -4.85 -18.51
N GLY A 512 33.81 -4.51 -17.22
CA GLY A 512 34.87 -3.98 -16.38
C GLY A 512 35.57 -5.01 -15.49
N VAL A 513 35.68 -4.68 -14.20
CA VAL A 513 36.51 -5.36 -13.19
C VAL A 513 36.06 -6.80 -12.89
N LEU A 514 37.05 -7.65 -12.59
CA LEU A 514 36.86 -9.03 -12.14
C LEU A 514 37.00 -9.11 -10.61
N LEU A 515 35.92 -9.45 -9.92
CA LEU A 515 35.95 -9.71 -8.48
C LEU A 515 36.47 -11.12 -8.20
N GLY A 516 37.43 -11.23 -7.29
CA GLY A 516 37.90 -12.50 -6.76
C GLY A 516 36.83 -13.23 -5.95
N LYS A 517 36.93 -14.57 -5.87
CA LYS A 517 36.09 -15.39 -5.00
C LYS A 517 36.70 -15.47 -3.60
N GLU A 518 35.87 -15.67 -2.58
CA GLU A 518 36.23 -15.75 -1.16
C GLU A 518 36.94 -14.49 -0.61
N GLN A 519 36.65 -13.34 -1.21
CA GLN A 519 37.13 -12.03 -0.78
C GLN A 519 35.95 -11.07 -0.60
N TRP A 520 36.01 -10.25 0.45
CA TRP A 520 35.06 -9.17 0.69
C TRP A 520 35.40 -7.94 -0.14
N TYR A 521 34.38 -7.32 -0.71
CA TYR A 521 34.45 -6.08 -1.46
C TYR A 521 33.37 -5.11 -0.99
N ASP A 522 33.68 -3.82 -0.97
CA ASP A 522 32.67 -2.77 -0.82
C ASP A 522 32.22 -2.31 -2.21
N LEU A 523 30.98 -2.62 -2.57
CA LEU A 523 30.33 -2.16 -3.81
C LEU A 523 29.51 -0.92 -3.54
N ASP A 524 29.91 0.19 -4.15
CA ASP A 524 29.21 1.47 -4.04
C ASP A 524 28.46 1.79 -5.33
N LEU A 525 27.16 2.08 -5.23
CA LEU A 525 26.28 2.53 -6.30
C LEU A 525 25.82 3.96 -5.98
N SER A 526 26.37 4.96 -6.68
CA SER A 526 26.01 6.37 -6.50
C SER A 526 25.16 6.83 -7.68
N TRP A 527 23.89 7.15 -7.44
CA TRP A 527 22.92 7.39 -8.50
C TRP A 527 22.45 8.84 -8.58
N GLN A 528 22.01 9.21 -9.78
CA GLN A 528 21.22 10.39 -10.07
C GLN A 528 20.15 10.01 -11.10
N VAL A 529 18.88 10.11 -10.70
CA VAL A 529 17.71 9.83 -11.53
C VAL A 529 17.25 11.11 -12.21
N GLU A 530 17.10 11.02 -13.52
CA GLU A 530 16.57 12.09 -14.34
C GLU A 530 15.22 11.72 -14.97
N GLN A 531 14.40 12.74 -15.24
CA GLN A 531 13.15 12.56 -15.97
C GLN A 531 13.44 12.59 -17.47
N ARG A 532 12.81 11.69 -18.22
CA ARG A 532 13.02 11.53 -19.67
C ARG A 532 12.46 12.74 -20.44
N PRO A 533 13.27 13.43 -21.27
CA PRO A 533 12.76 14.28 -22.34
C PRO A 533 12.19 13.40 -23.48
N PRO A 534 11.28 13.90 -24.32
CA PRO A 534 10.79 13.13 -25.47
C PRO A 534 11.96 12.76 -26.40
N GLY A 535 12.13 11.48 -26.76
CA GLY A 535 12.99 11.09 -27.89
C GLY A 535 14.16 10.11 -27.71
N ASP A 536 14.39 9.51 -26.52
CA ASP A 536 15.07 8.21 -26.27
C ASP A 536 16.12 8.16 -25.15
N ARG A 537 16.03 7.05 -24.39
CA ARG A 537 16.72 6.67 -23.13
C ARG A 537 16.52 7.65 -21.95
N TRP A 538 16.56 7.12 -20.73
CA TRP A 538 16.53 7.93 -19.52
C TRP A 538 17.94 8.48 -19.25
N PRO A 539 18.12 9.80 -19.04
CA PRO A 539 19.46 10.39 -18.96
C PRO A 539 20.15 10.23 -17.60
N GLY A 540 19.48 9.64 -16.61
CA GLY A 540 20.09 9.38 -15.31
C GLY A 540 21.18 8.33 -15.37
N THR A 541 22.06 8.36 -14.38
CA THR A 541 23.25 7.50 -14.32
C THR A 541 23.47 6.98 -12.90
N CYS A 542 24.17 5.85 -12.80
CA CYS A 542 24.62 5.30 -11.52
C CYS A 542 26.07 4.86 -11.63
N LYS A 543 26.96 5.56 -10.91
CA LYS A 543 28.38 5.25 -10.84
C LYS A 543 28.62 4.08 -9.89
N VAL A 544 29.38 3.10 -10.35
CA VAL A 544 29.72 1.90 -9.59
C VAL A 544 31.19 1.97 -9.20
N SER A 545 31.49 1.82 -7.92
CA SER A 545 32.86 1.69 -7.40
C SER A 545 33.06 0.39 -6.63
N VAL A 546 34.27 -0.15 -6.70
CA VAL A 546 34.71 -1.32 -5.92
C VAL A 546 35.88 -0.86 -5.05
N ASP A 547 35.76 -1.01 -3.73
CA ASP A 547 36.76 -0.59 -2.75
C ASP A 547 37.23 0.87 -2.97
N GLY A 548 36.28 1.74 -3.28
CA GLY A 548 36.51 3.17 -3.51
C GLY A 548 37.00 3.56 -4.93
N ARG A 549 37.24 2.59 -5.83
CA ARG A 549 37.64 2.87 -7.21
C ARG A 549 36.46 2.73 -8.16
N GLU A 550 36.14 3.77 -8.94
CA GLU A 550 35.09 3.72 -9.98
C GLU A 550 35.46 2.67 -11.06
N VAL A 551 34.52 1.79 -11.39
CA VAL A 551 34.71 0.67 -12.34
C VAL A 551 33.70 0.65 -13.49
N ALA A 552 32.54 1.29 -13.32
CA ALA A 552 31.50 1.34 -14.34
C ALA A 552 30.53 2.51 -14.10
N THR A 553 29.80 2.90 -15.13
CA THR A 553 28.62 3.77 -15.03
C THR A 553 27.43 3.07 -15.68
N LEU A 554 26.37 2.85 -14.91
CA LEU A 554 25.14 2.21 -15.35
C LEU A 554 24.17 3.25 -15.92
N PRO A 555 23.50 2.95 -17.04
CA PRO A 555 22.42 3.79 -17.54
C PRO A 555 21.17 3.61 -16.67
N GLN A 556 20.35 4.66 -16.57
CA GLN A 556 19.00 4.53 -16.05
C GLN A 556 18.14 3.76 -17.06
N LEU A 557 17.56 2.63 -16.61
CA LEU A 557 16.80 1.71 -17.46
C LEU A 557 15.30 2.07 -17.48
N ASN A 558 14.73 2.44 -16.34
CA ASN A 558 13.34 2.85 -16.23
C ASN A 558 13.16 4.17 -15.43
N ARG A 559 11.95 4.73 -15.52
CA ARG A 559 11.47 5.84 -14.71
C ARG A 559 11.51 5.47 -13.22
N ALA A 560 11.90 6.45 -12.40
CA ALA A 560 11.71 6.42 -10.97
C ALA A 560 11.26 7.82 -10.53
N GLN A 561 9.95 8.08 -10.49
CA GLN A 561 9.44 9.46 -10.38
C GLN A 561 9.82 10.12 -9.05
N ALA A 562 9.63 9.39 -7.94
CA ALA A 562 10.06 9.83 -6.62
C ALA A 562 11.56 9.60 -6.36
N GLY A 563 12.20 8.75 -7.16
CA GLY A 563 13.56 8.29 -6.96
C GLY A 563 13.63 6.80 -6.64
N VAL A 564 14.82 6.33 -6.26
CA VAL A 564 15.08 4.95 -5.87
C VAL A 564 14.87 4.80 -4.37
N GLY A 565 14.23 3.72 -3.94
CA GLY A 565 13.97 3.40 -2.52
C GLY A 565 14.07 1.91 -2.17
N TYR A 566 14.57 1.09 -3.09
CA TYR A 566 14.67 -0.34 -2.92
C TYR A 566 15.97 -0.91 -3.45
N LEU A 567 16.57 -1.80 -2.66
CA LEU A 567 17.64 -2.69 -3.06
C LEU A 567 17.06 -4.08 -3.33
N ARG A 568 17.39 -4.65 -4.48
CA ARG A 568 17.17 -6.06 -4.80
C ARG A 568 18.50 -6.77 -5.00
N LEU A 569 18.67 -7.89 -4.30
CA LEU A 569 19.82 -8.78 -4.40
C LEU A 569 19.34 -10.14 -4.89
N ASN A 570 19.83 -10.60 -6.04
CA ASN A 570 19.32 -11.83 -6.65
C ASN A 570 20.47 -12.75 -7.08
N SER A 571 20.26 -14.06 -6.95
CA SER A 571 21.02 -15.05 -7.73
C SER A 571 20.55 -15.03 -9.17
N THR A 572 21.48 -14.97 -10.12
CA THR A 572 21.18 -15.10 -11.56
C THR A 572 21.61 -16.46 -12.13
N ALA A 573 21.89 -17.43 -11.25
CA ALA A 573 22.35 -18.75 -11.65
C ALA A 573 21.28 -19.47 -12.50
N ALA A 574 21.69 -19.97 -13.67
CA ALA A 574 20.80 -20.73 -14.57
C ALA A 574 20.57 -22.17 -14.08
N ALA A 575 21.49 -22.71 -13.28
CA ALA A 575 21.42 -24.03 -12.65
C ALA A 575 21.53 -23.91 -11.13
N ILE A 576 21.41 -25.05 -10.42
CA ILE A 576 21.61 -25.12 -8.97
C ILE A 576 23.02 -24.58 -8.63
N ASP A 577 23.05 -23.55 -7.79
CA ASP A 577 24.23 -22.87 -7.25
C ASP A 577 24.02 -22.69 -5.73
N PRO A 578 24.38 -23.70 -4.90
CA PRO A 578 24.25 -23.59 -3.46
C PRO A 578 25.30 -22.65 -2.86
N ALA A 579 26.33 -22.29 -3.62
CA ALA A 579 27.42 -21.44 -3.15
C ALA A 579 27.00 -19.96 -3.13
N GLY A 580 26.48 -19.44 -4.24
CA GLY A 580 25.94 -18.08 -4.31
C GLY A 580 26.92 -16.99 -3.83
N PHE A 581 26.39 -15.96 -3.17
CA PHE A 581 27.17 -14.86 -2.59
C PHE A 581 26.65 -14.46 -1.21
N LEU A 582 27.52 -13.83 -0.42
CA LEU A 582 27.22 -13.35 0.93
C LEU A 582 27.16 -11.82 0.93
N VAL A 583 26.26 -11.25 1.73
CA VAL A 583 26.20 -9.81 2.01
C VAL A 583 26.35 -9.59 3.50
N GLU A 584 27.34 -8.79 3.86
CA GLU A 584 27.68 -8.47 5.25
C GLU A 584 26.90 -7.27 5.77
N ARG A 585 26.74 -6.24 4.94
CA ARG A 585 26.11 -4.98 5.34
C ARG A 585 25.59 -4.25 4.11
N VAL A 586 24.51 -3.53 4.31
CA VAL A 586 24.00 -2.53 3.36
C VAL A 586 23.86 -1.18 4.06
N VAL A 587 24.20 -0.11 3.37
CA VAL A 587 23.99 1.28 3.83
C VAL A 587 23.47 2.08 2.65
N ALA A 588 22.32 2.71 2.81
CA ALA A 588 21.76 3.63 1.82
C ALA A 588 21.64 5.03 2.42
N GLU A 589 22.03 6.03 1.65
CA GLU A 589 21.88 7.45 1.98
C GLU A 589 21.38 8.20 0.76
N VAL A 590 20.39 9.06 0.94
CA VAL A 590 19.80 9.89 -0.12
C VAL A 590 20.00 11.36 0.16
N ALA A 591 20.10 12.16 -0.91
CA ALA A 591 20.23 13.61 -0.77
C ALA A 591 18.98 14.20 -0.10
N ALA A 592 19.19 15.04 0.92
CA ALA A 592 18.11 15.79 1.54
C ALA A 592 17.49 16.77 0.53
N GLY A 593 16.16 16.85 0.47
CA GLY A 593 15.46 17.94 -0.22
C GLY A 593 15.11 17.73 -1.71
N GLN A 594 15.22 16.53 -2.28
CA GLN A 594 14.72 16.27 -3.63
C GLN A 594 13.34 15.61 -3.62
N ALA A 595 12.38 16.28 -3.00
CA ALA A 595 10.99 15.90 -3.11
C ALA A 595 10.52 16.21 -4.55
N ALA A 596 9.98 15.22 -5.26
CA ALA A 596 9.69 15.37 -6.69
C ALA A 596 8.52 16.33 -6.93
N PRO A 597 8.68 17.45 -7.68
CA PRO A 597 7.55 18.34 -7.96
C PRO A 597 6.50 17.62 -8.79
N SER A 598 5.22 17.81 -8.45
CA SER A 598 4.12 17.45 -9.32
C SER A 598 4.19 18.35 -10.56
N ARG A 599 4.05 17.76 -11.75
CA ARG A 599 3.73 18.58 -12.93
C ARG A 599 2.34 19.15 -12.69
N GLU A 600 2.27 20.44 -12.37
CA GLU A 600 1.07 21.23 -12.59
C GLU A 600 0.80 21.22 -14.10
N THR A 601 -0.16 20.41 -14.53
CA THR A 601 -0.90 20.72 -15.75
C THR A 601 -2.01 21.65 -15.33
N ARG A 602 -1.95 22.88 -15.84
CA ARG A 602 -3.02 23.89 -15.75
C ARG A 602 -4.37 23.33 -16.14
#